data_AF-A0A7X5N436-F1
#
_entry.id   AF-A0A7X5N436-F1
#
_cell.length_a   1.000
_cell.length_b   1.000
_cell.length_c   1.000
_cell.angle_alpha   90.00
_cell.angle_beta   90.00
_cell.angle_gamma   90.00
#
_symmetry.space_group_name_H-M   'P 1'
#
loop_
_entity.id
_entity.type
_entity.pdbx_description
1 polymer ?
#
loop_
_entity_poly.entity_id
_entity_poly.type
_entity_poly.pdbx_seq_one_letter_code
_entity_poly.pdbx_strand_id
1 'polypeptide(L)'
;NRIIAGLALGTLVVEAAMRSGALITARLAAEAGREVFALPGSLHNPLARGCHHLIRQGATLAQEPAQVIDGLRLLSGELASALRQRLAA
;
A
#
# COMPACT_ATOMS: atom_id res chain seq x y z
N ASN A 1 -7.04 6.98 -9.48
CA ASN A 1 -6.62 6.77 -8.07
C ASN A 1 -7.64 5.97 -7.28
N ARG A 2 -8.91 6.41 -7.13
CA ARG A 2 -9.94 5.66 -6.38
C ARG A 2 -10.18 4.22 -6.83
N ILE A 3 -10.19 3.96 -8.15
CA ILE A 3 -10.41 2.61 -8.69
C ILE A 3 -9.24 1.70 -8.32
N ILE A 4 -8.01 2.19 -8.50
CA ILE A 4 -6.78 1.46 -8.15
C ILE A 4 -6.76 1.16 -6.64
N ALA A 5 -7.01 2.18 -5.81
CA ALA A 5 -7.04 2.03 -4.35
C ALA A 5 -8.12 1.03 -3.88
N GLY A 6 -9.31 1.06 -4.49
CA GLY A 6 -10.41 0.19 -4.09
C GLY A 6 -10.23 -1.28 -4.50
N LEU A 7 -9.62 -1.52 -5.68
CA LEU A 7 -9.38 -2.86 -6.20
C LEU A 7 -8.13 -3.53 -5.60
N ALA A 8 -7.19 -2.76 -5.07
CA ALA A 8 -5.97 -3.28 -4.47
C ALA A 8 -6.20 -3.86 -3.06
N LEU A 9 -5.41 -4.88 -2.69
CA LEU A 9 -5.31 -5.36 -1.30
C LEU A 9 -4.46 -4.43 -0.44
N GLY A 10 -3.44 -3.84 -1.06
CA GLY A 10 -2.61 -2.81 -0.47
C GLY A 10 -1.88 -2.02 -1.54
N THR A 11 -1.32 -0.87 -1.15
CA THR A 11 -0.61 0.06 -2.04
C THR A 11 0.81 0.25 -1.54
N LEU A 12 1.81 -0.06 -2.38
CA LEU A 12 3.21 0.28 -2.14
C LEU A 12 3.57 1.55 -2.90
N VAL A 13 4.05 2.58 -2.20
CA VAL A 13 4.60 3.80 -2.82
C VAL A 13 6.12 3.70 -2.82
N VAL A 14 6.71 3.66 -4.02
CA VAL A 14 8.16 3.54 -4.20
C VAL A 14 8.83 4.92 -4.20
N GLU A 15 8.26 5.88 -4.93
CA GLU A 15 8.75 7.26 -5.00
C GLU A 15 7.59 8.25 -5.12
N ALA A 16 7.60 9.30 -4.31
CA ALA A 16 6.61 10.36 -4.33
C ALA A 16 7.14 11.67 -3.72
N ALA A 17 7.09 12.78 -4.46
CA ALA A 17 7.19 14.10 -3.85
C ALA A 17 5.91 14.44 -3.04
N MET A 18 5.97 15.45 -2.16
CA MET A 18 4.85 15.89 -1.31
C MET A 18 3.57 16.28 -2.07
N ARG A 19 3.67 16.63 -3.36
CA ARG A 19 2.52 16.98 -4.23
C ARG A 19 2.23 15.90 -5.28
N SER A 20 2.78 14.70 -5.12
CA SER A 20 2.57 13.59 -6.04
C SER A 20 1.14 13.06 -5.98
N GLY A 21 0.57 12.73 -7.15
CA GLY A 21 -0.71 12.02 -7.24
C GLY A 21 -0.68 10.64 -6.58
N ALA A 22 0.50 10.03 -6.41
CA ALA A 22 0.65 8.76 -5.70
C ALA A 22 0.18 8.85 -4.23
N LEU A 23 0.38 10.00 -3.58
CA LEU A 23 -0.07 10.21 -2.20
C LEU A 23 -1.60 10.21 -2.08
N ILE A 24 -2.30 10.64 -3.14
CA ILE A 24 -3.76 10.55 -3.19
C ILE A 24 -4.20 9.08 -3.23
N THR A 25 -3.54 8.23 -4.02
CA THR A 25 -3.84 6.79 -4.05
C THR A 25 -3.57 6.13 -2.71
N ALA A 26 -2.43 6.41 -2.08
CA ALA A 26 -2.10 5.90 -0.75
C ALA A 26 -3.11 6.33 0.32
N ARG A 27 -3.51 7.60 0.32
CA ARG A 27 -4.55 8.10 1.24
C ARG A 27 -5.89 7.40 1.03
N LEU A 28 -6.34 7.28 -0.22
CA LEU A 28 -7.59 6.58 -0.55
C LEU A 28 -7.55 5.09 -0.17
N ALA A 29 -6.39 4.45 -0.28
CA ALA A 29 -6.20 3.07 0.14
C ALA A 29 -6.34 2.94 1.66
N ALA A 30 -5.68 3.82 2.44
CA ALA A 30 -5.81 3.85 3.90
C ALA A 30 -7.26 4.15 4.34
N GLU A 31 -7.93 5.12 3.71
CA GLU A 31 -9.35 5.44 3.97
C GLU A 31 -10.27 4.24 3.70
N ALA A 32 -9.91 3.37 2.75
CA ALA A 32 -10.64 2.15 2.43
C ALA A 32 -10.23 0.94 3.30
N GLY A 33 -9.42 1.14 4.35
CA GLY A 33 -8.93 0.07 5.22
C GLY A 33 -7.98 -0.90 4.51
N ARG A 34 -7.28 -0.45 3.46
CA ARG A 34 -6.24 -1.23 2.77
C ARG A 34 -4.87 -0.93 3.35
N GLU A 35 -3.99 -1.92 3.27
CA GLU A 35 -2.60 -1.76 3.68
C GLU A 35 -1.88 -0.72 2.82
N VAL A 36 -1.10 0.15 3.45
CA VAL A 36 -0.27 1.12 2.76
C VAL A 36 1.17 0.90 3.16
N PHE A 37 2.02 0.72 2.17
CA PHE A 37 3.45 0.55 2.31
C PHE A 37 4.18 1.71 1.65
N ALA A 38 5.35 2.04 2.16
CA ALA A 38 6.21 3.03 1.55
C ALA A 38 7.67 2.61 1.59
N LEU A 39 8.36 2.78 0.47
CA LEU A 39 9.78 2.50 0.35
C LEU A 39 10.58 3.72 0.86
N PRO A 40 11.44 3.58 1.87
CA PRO A 40 12.26 4.69 2.32
C PRO A 40 13.33 4.99 1.27
N GLY A 41 13.67 6.27 1.12
CA GLY A 41 14.76 6.72 0.25
C GLY A 41 15.69 7.72 0.92
N SER A 42 16.70 8.17 0.20
CA SER A 42 17.64 9.21 0.65
C SER A 42 16.92 10.51 1.01
N LEU A 43 17.30 11.14 2.13
CA LEU A 43 16.79 12.46 2.54
C LEU A 43 17.08 13.57 1.51
N HIS A 44 18.13 13.38 0.70
CA HIS A 44 18.50 14.31 -0.36
C HIS A 44 17.68 14.12 -1.64
N ASN A 45 16.95 13.00 -1.79
CA ASN A 45 16.04 12.78 -2.91
C ASN A 45 14.68 13.44 -2.62
N PRO A 46 14.25 14.48 -3.36
CA PRO A 46 12.95 15.12 -3.15
C PRO A 46 11.77 14.15 -3.32
N LEU A 47 11.93 13.07 -4.10
CA LEU A 47 10.93 12.03 -4.30
C LEU A 47 10.82 11.05 -3.12
N ALA A 48 11.75 11.06 -2.16
CA ALA A 48 11.62 10.26 -0.95
C ALA A 48 10.71 10.92 0.11
N ARG A 49 10.49 12.24 -0.01
CA ARG A 49 9.77 13.02 1.02
C ARG A 49 8.34 12.55 1.24
N GLY A 50 7.63 12.19 0.18
CA GLY A 50 6.27 11.65 0.26
C GLY A 50 6.24 10.27 0.88
N CYS A 51 7.20 9.39 0.55
CA CYS A 51 7.32 8.09 1.21
C CYS A 51 7.59 8.24 2.72
N HIS A 52 8.51 9.11 3.11
CA HIS A 52 8.76 9.41 4.54
C HIS A 52 7.55 10.02 5.24
N HIS A 53 6.79 10.86 4.54
CA HIS A 53 5.55 11.42 5.06
C HIS A 53 4.51 10.31 5.33
N LEU A 54 4.32 9.38 4.38
CA LEU A 54 3.42 8.23 4.57
C LEU A 54 3.86 7.36 5.74
N ILE A 55 5.15 7.07 5.88
CA ILE A 55 5.69 6.29 7.01
C ILE A 55 5.37 6.98 8.34
N ARG A 56 5.54 8.31 8.43
CA ARG A 56 5.17 9.09 9.62
C ARG A 56 3.67 9.09 9.91
N GLN A 57 2.84 8.88 8.89
CA GLN A 57 1.38 8.76 9.01
C GLN A 57 0.92 7.33 9.31
N GLY A 58 1.84 6.38 9.49
CA GLY A 58 1.53 5.00 9.85
C GLY A 58 1.53 4.02 8.68
N ALA A 59 1.96 4.44 7.47
CA ALA A 59 2.26 3.46 6.43
C ALA A 59 3.42 2.56 6.85
N THR A 60 3.31 1.29 6.53
CA THR A 60 4.35 0.30 6.83
C THR A 60 5.58 0.56 5.97
N LEU A 61 6.73 0.74 6.61
CA LEU A 61 8.01 0.84 5.91
C LEU A 61 8.34 -0.53 5.29
N ALA A 62 8.59 -0.55 3.97
CA ALA A 62 8.96 -1.75 3.24
C ALA A 62 10.25 -1.52 2.44
N GLN A 63 11.26 -2.36 2.68
CA GLN A 63 12.55 -2.40 1.98
C GLN A 63 12.69 -3.64 1.11
N GLU A 64 11.89 -4.68 1.37
CA GLU A 64 11.94 -5.96 0.67
C GLU A 64 10.53 -6.39 0.22
N PRO A 65 10.39 -7.07 -0.93
CA PRO A 65 9.11 -7.58 -1.40
C PRO A 65 8.40 -8.50 -0.39
N ALA A 66 9.17 -9.29 0.36
CA ALA A 66 8.64 -10.19 1.38
C ALA A 66 7.82 -9.44 2.44
N GLN A 67 8.23 -8.24 2.86
CA GLN A 67 7.52 -7.46 3.87
C GLN A 67 6.13 -7.02 3.39
N VAL A 68 5.99 -6.73 2.10
CA VAL A 68 4.68 -6.40 1.50
C VAL A 68 3.80 -7.65 1.41
N ILE A 69 4.36 -8.77 0.95
CA ILE A 69 3.63 -10.05 0.87
C ILE A 69 3.14 -10.45 2.27
N ASP A 70 4.01 -10.34 3.28
CA ASP A 70 3.73 -10.69 4.66
C ASP A 70 2.60 -9.85 5.24
N GLY A 71 2.61 -8.53 5.02
CA GLY A 71 1.52 -7.63 5.43
C GLY A 71 0.17 -7.95 4.76
N LEU A 72 0.18 -8.58 3.59
CA LEU A 72 -1.04 -8.96 2.85
C LEU A 72 -1.50 -10.41 3.12
N ARG A 73 -0.75 -11.21 3.88
CA ARG A 73 -1.05 -12.65 4.07
C ARG A 73 -2.44 -12.92 4.63
N LEU A 74 -2.84 -12.19 5.68
CA LEU A 74 -4.14 -12.41 6.33
C LEU A 74 -5.29 -12.14 5.36
N LEU A 75 -5.30 -10.92 4.78
CA LEU A 75 -6.33 -10.48 3.84
C LEU A 75 -6.41 -11.36 2.58
N SER A 76 -5.26 -11.73 2.02
CA SER A 76 -5.21 -12.60 0.83
C SER A 76 -5.71 -14.01 1.13
N GLY A 77 -5.45 -14.55 2.33
CA GLY A 77 -5.97 -15.83 2.78
C GLY A 77 -7.50 -15.84 2.91
N GLU A 78 -8.06 -14.81 3.54
CA GLU A 78 -9.52 -14.65 3.70
C GLU A 78 -10.23 -14.56 2.33
N LEU A 79 -9.70 -13.73 1.42
CA LEU A 79 -10.26 -13.58 0.09
C LEU A 79 -10.15 -14.86 -0.74
N ALA A 80 -9.01 -15.56 -0.68
CA ALA A 80 -8.83 -16.83 -1.38
C ALA A 80 -9.84 -17.88 -0.88
N SER A 81 -10.07 -17.94 0.44
CA SER A 81 -11.04 -18.85 1.04
C SER A 81 -12.47 -18.53 0.56
N ALA A 82 -12.87 -17.26 0.64
CA ALA A 82 -14.19 -16.80 0.21
C ALA A 82 -14.44 -17.05 -1.29
N LEU A 83 -13.43 -16.81 -2.13
CA LEU A 83 -13.53 -17.07 -3.58
C LEU A 83 -13.68 -18.57 -3.88
N ARG A 84 -12.92 -19.43 -3.20
CA ARG A 84 -13.04 -20.88 -3.35
C ARG A 84 -14.44 -21.38 -3.00
N GLN A 85 -15.01 -20.88 -1.90
CA GLN A 85 -16.37 -21.23 -1.49
C GLN A 85 -17.42 -20.84 -2.54
N ARG A 86 -17.28 -19.65 -3.14
CA ARG A 86 -18.22 -19.14 -4.15
C ARG A 86 -18.11 -19.86 -5.50
N LEU A 87 -16.92 -20.33 -5.87
CA LEU A 87 -16.69 -21.05 -7.13
C LEU A 87 -17.04 -22.54 -7.02
N ALA A 88 -17.05 -23.09 -5.80
CA ALA A 88 -17.45 -24.46 -5.52
C ALA A 88 -18.97 -24.63 -5.32
N ALA A 89 -19.73 -23.53 -5.30
CA ALA A 89 -21.19 -23.48 -5.23
C ALA A 89 -21.79 -23.25 -6.61
#